data_AF-A0A6G0QW64-F1
#
_entry.id   AF-A0A6G0QW64-F1
#
_cell.length_a   1.000
_cell.length_b   1.000
_cell.length_c   1.000
_cell.angle_alpha   90.00
_cell.angle_beta   90.00
_cell.angle_gamma   90.00
#
_symmetry.space_group_name_H-M   'P 1'
#
loop_
_entity.id
_entity.type
_entity.pdbx_description
1 polymer ?
#
loop_
_entity_poly.entity_id
_entity_poly.type
_entity_poly.pdbx_seq_one_letter_code
_entity_poly.pdbx_strand_id
1 'polypeptide(L)'
;MSKSKLSDSVVDKLSFHGNKNLFAAYKEKLKAHLKAMSDALVVTELQAKRRRPVARYEDALVQEPVLEEPGPGASVEDQEYYVLQVAFANNQQSHVKNLFNLTLPSGFVDDKLMQKPVHKIWRAIENSTDSTPLQGLWSWWESLMRLSPLTSRAFPTCFGSLRLRGTK
;
A
#
# COMPACT_ATOMS: atom_id res chain seq x y z
N MET A 1 -22.12 1.90 -13.05
CA MET A 1 -20.82 1.42 -12.53
C MET A 1 -20.49 2.19 -11.27
N SER A 2 -20.69 1.60 -10.09
CA SER A 2 -20.33 2.25 -8.82
C SER A 2 -18.82 2.17 -8.65
N LYS A 3 -18.12 3.29 -8.81
CA LYS A 3 -16.77 3.44 -8.27
C LYS A 3 -16.89 3.11 -6.79
N SER A 4 -16.15 2.12 -6.29
CA SER A 4 -15.97 1.91 -4.86
C SER A 4 -15.25 3.15 -4.33
N LYS A 5 -16.00 4.20 -4.00
CA LYS A 5 -15.47 5.35 -3.29
C LYS A 5 -15.07 4.81 -1.92
N LEU A 6 -13.79 4.54 -1.75
CA LEU A 6 -13.19 4.54 -0.42
C LEU A 6 -13.64 5.85 0.23
N SER A 7 -14.23 5.77 1.42
CA SER A 7 -14.68 6.98 2.09
C SER A 7 -13.47 7.84 2.41
N ASP A 8 -13.60 9.15 2.23
CA ASP A 8 -12.50 10.10 2.49
C ASP A 8 -11.94 9.92 3.92
N SER A 9 -12.81 9.56 4.88
CA SER A 9 -12.42 9.21 6.25
C SER A 9 -11.46 8.01 6.36
N VAL A 10 -11.59 6.99 5.52
CA VAL A 10 -10.68 5.84 5.51
C VAL A 10 -9.35 6.22 4.88
N VAL A 11 -9.37 7.00 3.81
CA VAL A 11 -8.16 7.50 3.14
C VAL A 11 -7.34 8.38 4.10
N ASP A 12 -7.99 9.31 4.80
CA ASP A 12 -7.32 10.18 5.77
C ASP A 12 -6.66 9.37 6.90
N LYS A 13 -7.35 8.36 7.43
CA LYS A 13 -6.83 7.51 8.52
C LYS A 13 -5.66 6.62 8.10
N LEU A 14 -5.62 6.24 6.83
CA LEU A 14 -4.59 5.38 6.24
C LEU A 14 -3.48 6.17 5.55
N SER A 15 -3.57 7.49 5.43
CA SER A 15 -2.59 8.29 4.72
C SER A 15 -1.20 8.23 5.37
N PHE A 16 -0.20 7.80 4.60
CA PHE A 16 1.19 7.77 4.98
C PHE A 16 1.89 9.06 4.54
N HIS A 17 2.54 9.73 5.48
CA HIS A 17 3.13 11.05 5.23
C HIS A 17 4.61 10.96 4.80
N GLY A 18 5.12 9.77 4.47
CA GLY A 18 6.51 9.55 4.08
C GLY A 18 7.50 9.44 5.26
N ASN A 19 7.07 9.67 6.50
CA ASN A 19 7.92 9.56 7.68
C ASN A 19 8.20 8.09 8.01
N LYS A 20 9.45 7.64 7.82
CA LYS A 20 9.90 6.27 8.06
C LYS A 20 9.63 5.76 9.47
N ASN A 21 9.73 6.64 10.49
CA ASN A 21 9.47 6.28 11.89
C ASN A 21 8.00 5.91 12.14
N LEU A 22 7.10 6.37 11.26
CA LEU A 22 5.67 6.08 11.32
C LEU A 22 5.26 4.96 10.36
N PHE A 23 6.19 4.44 9.57
CA PHE A 23 5.88 3.43 8.56
C PHE A 23 5.42 2.12 9.19
N ALA A 24 6.04 1.68 10.30
CA ALA A 24 5.57 0.50 11.02
C ALA A 24 4.11 0.63 11.48
N ALA A 25 3.72 1.80 12.00
CA ALA A 25 2.34 2.07 12.39
C ALA A 25 1.39 2.11 11.18
N TYR A 26 1.84 2.67 10.05
CA TYR A 26 1.08 2.62 8.78
C TYR A 26 0.87 1.17 8.30
N LYS A 27 1.92 0.34 8.30
CA LYS A 27 1.84 -1.07 7.89
C LYS A 27 0.78 -1.82 8.70
N GLU A 28 0.78 -1.67 10.02
CA GLU A 28 -0.21 -2.33 10.89
C GLU A 28 -1.64 -1.82 10.63
N LYS A 29 -1.83 -0.51 10.45
CA LYS A 29 -3.14 0.07 10.10
C LYS A 29 -3.66 -0.44 8.76
N LEU A 30 -2.79 -0.48 7.74
CA LEU A 30 -3.15 -0.99 6.42
C LEU A 30 -3.55 -2.47 6.50
N LYS A 31 -2.73 -3.32 7.13
CA LYS A 31 -3.05 -4.75 7.31
C LYS A 31 -4.36 -4.96 8.06
N ALA A 32 -4.60 -4.21 9.14
CA ALA A 32 -5.84 -4.28 9.90
C ALA A 32 -7.06 -3.89 9.05
N HIS A 33 -6.94 -2.85 8.21
CA HIS A 33 -7.99 -2.45 7.28
C HIS A 33 -8.30 -3.53 6.24
N LEU A 34 -7.27 -4.08 5.60
CA LEU A 34 -7.44 -5.16 4.61
C LEU A 34 -8.09 -6.39 5.24
N LYS A 35 -7.68 -6.77 6.45
CA LYS A 35 -8.31 -7.88 7.19
C LYS A 35 -9.78 -7.61 7.47
N ALA A 36 -10.14 -6.40 7.92
CA ALA A 36 -11.53 -6.03 8.16
C ALA A 36 -12.38 -6.11 6.87
N MET A 37 -11.81 -5.74 5.73
CA MET A 37 -12.48 -5.89 4.43
C MET A 37 -12.68 -7.36 4.03
N SER A 38 -11.67 -8.21 4.25
CA SER A 38 -11.79 -9.66 4.04
C SER A 38 -12.90 -10.26 4.89
N ASP A 39 -12.96 -9.89 6.17
CA ASP A 39 -13.98 -10.40 7.08
C ASP A 39 -15.39 -9.91 6.69
N ALA A 40 -15.53 -8.65 6.25
CA ALA A 40 -16.79 -8.12 5.73
C ALA A 40 -17.26 -8.85 4.45
N LEU A 41 -16.33 -9.18 3.55
CA LEU A 41 -16.64 -9.95 2.34
C LEU A 41 -17.10 -11.36 2.70
N VAL A 42 -16.41 -12.03 3.64
CA VAL A 42 -16.82 -13.36 4.13
C VAL A 42 -18.23 -13.32 4.71
N VAL A 43 -18.56 -12.32 5.53
CA VAL A 43 -19.91 -12.17 6.09
C VAL A 43 -20.95 -12.00 4.99
N THR A 44 -20.66 -11.18 3.98
CA THR A 44 -21.58 -10.91 2.86
C THR A 44 -21.86 -12.18 2.05
N GLU A 45 -20.82 -12.96 1.72
CA GLU A 45 -20.99 -14.22 0.99
C GLU A 45 -21.74 -15.29 1.81
N LEU A 46 -21.46 -15.38 3.11
CA LEU A 46 -22.18 -16.30 4.00
C LEU A 46 -23.66 -15.91 4.17
N GLN A 47 -23.97 -14.62 4.24
CA GLN A 47 -25.36 -14.14 4.26
C GLN A 47 -26.10 -14.47 2.96
N ALA A 48 -25.39 -14.46 1.83
CA ALA A 48 -25.91 -14.89 0.53
C ALA A 48 -25.98 -16.43 0.38
N LYS A 49 -25.70 -17.22 1.43
CA LYS A 49 -25.62 -18.69 1.43
C LYS A 49 -24.62 -19.25 0.41
N ARG A 50 -23.56 -18.49 0.10
CA ARG A 50 -22.50 -18.90 -0.81
C ARG A 50 -21.31 -19.45 -0.05
N ARG A 51 -20.42 -20.13 -0.79
CA ARG A 51 -19.13 -20.60 -0.27
C ARG A 51 -18.22 -19.40 0.04
N ARG A 52 -17.35 -19.55 1.04
CA ARG A 52 -16.42 -18.48 1.45
C ARG A 52 -15.45 -18.13 0.33
N PRO A 53 -15.04 -16.86 0.18
CA PRO A 53 -13.91 -16.51 -0.68
C PRO A 53 -12.64 -17.23 -0.25
N VAL A 54 -11.86 -17.71 -1.22
CA VAL A 54 -10.56 -18.37 -1.02
C VAL A 54 -9.48 -17.32 -0.79
N ALA A 55 -9.48 -16.27 -1.61
CA ALA A 55 -8.52 -15.18 -1.53
C ALA A 55 -8.94 -14.13 -0.49
N ARG A 56 -7.97 -13.59 0.26
CA ARG A 56 -8.16 -12.50 1.21
C ARG A 56 -7.34 -11.28 0.78
N TYR A 57 -7.82 -10.08 1.13
CA TYR A 57 -7.16 -8.82 0.78
C TYR A 57 -5.74 -8.71 1.36
N GLU A 58 -5.53 -9.14 2.61
CA GLU A 58 -4.22 -9.09 3.26
C GLU A 58 -3.19 -10.02 2.61
N ASP A 59 -3.63 -11.13 2.02
CA ASP A 59 -2.76 -12.12 1.37
C ASP A 59 -2.13 -11.55 0.09
N ALA A 60 -2.81 -10.59 -0.55
CA ALA A 60 -2.30 -9.89 -1.74
C ALA A 60 -0.97 -9.15 -1.48
N LEU A 61 -0.69 -8.77 -0.22
CA LEU A 61 0.58 -8.15 0.17
C LEU A 61 1.73 -9.16 0.23
N VAL A 62 1.43 -10.44 0.47
CA VAL A 62 2.43 -11.49 0.68
C VAL A 62 2.75 -12.19 -0.65
N GLN A 63 1.71 -12.56 -1.40
CA GLN A 63 1.83 -13.32 -2.63
C GLN A 63 0.68 -13.07 -3.60
N GLU A 64 0.80 -13.64 -4.79
CA GLU A 64 -0.30 -13.69 -5.75
C GLU A 64 -1.30 -14.76 -5.32
N PRO A 65 -2.62 -14.49 -5.40
CA PRO A 65 -3.63 -15.49 -5.08
C PRO A 65 -3.49 -16.70 -6.01
N VAL A 66 -3.39 -17.89 -5.42
CA VAL A 66 -3.37 -19.15 -6.13
C VAL A 66 -4.77 -19.74 -6.09
N LEU A 67 -5.40 -19.88 -7.26
CA LEU A 67 -6.72 -20.46 -7.41
C LEU A 67 -6.60 -21.73 -8.25
N GLU A 68 -7.11 -22.84 -7.73
CA GLU A 68 -7.10 -24.12 -8.44
C GLU A 68 -8.19 -24.13 -9.51
N GLU A 69 -7.79 -24.42 -10.75
CA GLU A 69 -8.72 -24.58 -11.86
C GLU A 69 -9.58 -25.85 -11.68
N PRO A 70 -10.90 -25.80 -11.96
CA PRO A 70 -11.74 -26.97 -11.91
C PRO A 70 -11.27 -28.03 -12.91
N GLY A 71 -11.20 -29.29 -12.46
CA GLY A 71 -10.77 -30.41 -13.31
C GLY A 71 -11.78 -30.78 -14.41
N PRO A 72 -11.37 -31.61 -15.39
CA PRO A 72 -12.27 -32.11 -16.41
C PRO A 72 -13.41 -32.92 -15.77
N GLY A 73 -14.65 -32.46 -15.92
CA GLY A 73 -15.83 -33.06 -15.30
C GLY A 73 -16.36 -32.32 -14.06
N ALA A 74 -15.79 -31.15 -13.72
CA ALA A 74 -16.35 -30.28 -12.69
C ALA A 74 -17.80 -29.89 -12.99
N SER A 75 -18.59 -29.74 -11.94
CA SER A 75 -19.99 -29.30 -12.06
C SER A 75 -20.06 -27.86 -12.58
N VAL A 76 -21.19 -27.48 -13.16
CA VAL A 76 -21.44 -26.07 -13.57
C VAL A 76 -21.30 -25.13 -12.37
N GLU A 77 -21.78 -25.54 -11.19
CA GLU A 77 -21.68 -24.76 -9.96
C GLU A 77 -20.22 -24.53 -9.53
N ASP A 78 -19.36 -25.55 -9.68
CA ASP A 78 -17.93 -25.41 -9.35
C ASP A 78 -17.21 -24.50 -10.36
N GLN A 79 -17.60 -24.54 -11.64
CA GLN A 79 -17.08 -23.65 -12.66
C GLN A 79 -17.49 -22.19 -12.39
N GLU A 80 -18.76 -21.95 -12.08
CA GLU A 80 -19.27 -20.61 -11.73
C GLU A 80 -18.61 -20.07 -10.46
N TYR A 81 -18.43 -20.94 -9.47
CA TYR A 81 -17.74 -20.59 -8.24
C TYR A 81 -16.27 -20.22 -8.50
N TYR A 82 -15.56 -20.98 -9.35
CA TYR A 82 -14.19 -20.64 -9.74
C TYR A 82 -14.11 -19.26 -10.41
N VAL A 83 -14.99 -18.97 -11.37
CA VAL A 83 -15.04 -17.66 -12.04
C VAL A 83 -15.27 -16.53 -11.03
N LEU A 84 -16.14 -16.76 -10.04
CA LEU A 84 -16.37 -15.80 -8.96
C LEU A 84 -15.12 -15.59 -8.09
N GLN A 85 -14.37 -16.66 -7.76
CA GLN A 85 -13.11 -16.54 -7.01
C GLN A 85 -12.05 -15.75 -7.78
N VAL A 86 -11.93 -15.97 -9.10
CA VAL A 86 -11.03 -15.20 -9.97
C VAL A 86 -11.42 -13.72 -9.96
N ALA A 87 -12.71 -13.42 -10.05
CA ALA A 87 -13.21 -12.04 -9.99
C ALA A 87 -12.89 -11.38 -8.63
N PHE A 88 -13.06 -12.10 -7.52
CA PHE A 88 -12.68 -11.58 -6.19
C PHE A 88 -11.18 -11.31 -6.09
N ALA A 89 -10.33 -12.25 -6.50
CA ALA A 89 -8.87 -12.08 -6.48
C ALA A 89 -8.43 -10.83 -7.28
N ASN A 90 -8.98 -10.63 -8.47
CA ASN A 90 -8.69 -9.47 -9.31
C ASN A 90 -9.19 -8.15 -8.68
N ASN A 91 -10.39 -8.19 -8.08
CA ASN A 91 -10.95 -7.04 -7.38
C ASN A 91 -10.09 -6.65 -6.17
N GLN A 92 -9.64 -7.63 -5.38
CA GLN A 92 -8.77 -7.42 -4.23
C GLN A 92 -7.45 -6.76 -4.62
N GLN A 93 -6.76 -7.29 -5.63
CA GLN A 93 -5.52 -6.71 -6.15
C GLN A 93 -5.71 -5.26 -6.61
N SER A 94 -6.77 -5.00 -7.37
CA SER A 94 -7.09 -3.66 -7.87
C SER A 94 -7.40 -2.68 -6.75
N HIS A 95 -8.11 -3.13 -5.71
CA HIS A 95 -8.45 -2.31 -4.56
C HIS A 95 -7.22 -1.92 -3.75
N VAL A 96 -6.31 -2.86 -3.49
CA VAL A 96 -5.06 -2.57 -2.77
C VAL A 96 -4.19 -1.59 -3.56
N LYS A 97 -4.09 -1.74 -4.88
CA LYS A 97 -3.41 -0.75 -5.74
C LYS A 97 -4.04 0.64 -5.63
N ASN A 98 -5.36 0.72 -5.61
CA ASN A 98 -6.06 1.99 -5.44
C ASN A 98 -5.79 2.60 -4.05
N LEU A 99 -5.75 1.77 -2.99
CA LEU A 99 -5.35 2.21 -1.66
C LEU A 99 -3.93 2.78 -1.66
N PHE A 100 -2.97 2.15 -2.33
CA PHE A 100 -1.62 2.70 -2.44
C PHE A 100 -1.60 4.06 -3.13
N ASN A 101 -2.32 4.23 -4.26
CA ASN A 101 -2.41 5.52 -4.95
C ASN A 101 -3.01 6.63 -4.10
N LEU A 102 -3.92 6.30 -3.19
CA LEU A 102 -4.62 7.28 -2.35
C LEU A 102 -3.91 7.56 -1.03
N THR A 103 -3.19 6.58 -0.50
CA THR A 103 -2.62 6.66 0.86
C THR A 103 -1.12 6.89 0.87
N LEU A 104 -0.41 6.68 -0.24
CA LEU A 104 1.01 6.98 -0.33
C LEU A 104 1.23 8.38 -0.90
N PRO A 105 2.34 9.06 -0.53
CA PRO A 105 2.70 10.33 -1.14
C PRO A 105 2.87 10.20 -2.66
N SER A 106 2.52 11.25 -3.39
CA SER A 106 2.75 11.30 -4.84
C SER A 106 4.23 11.05 -5.17
N GLY A 107 4.49 10.19 -6.16
CA GLY A 107 5.84 9.81 -6.58
C GLY A 107 6.54 8.80 -5.66
N PHE A 108 5.89 8.34 -4.58
CA PHE A 108 6.44 7.28 -3.72
C PHE A 108 6.48 5.92 -4.43
N VAL A 109 5.50 5.66 -5.30
CA VAL A 109 5.46 4.51 -6.20
C VAL A 109 5.26 5.04 -7.62
N ASP A 110 6.15 4.67 -8.53
CA ASP A 110 6.01 5.06 -9.94
C ASP A 110 4.98 4.21 -10.69
N ASP A 111 4.50 4.70 -11.83
CA ASP A 111 3.48 4.02 -12.64
C ASP A 111 3.92 2.62 -13.09
N LYS A 112 5.22 2.43 -13.35
CA LYS A 112 5.78 1.16 -13.81
C LYS A 112 5.75 0.11 -12.70
N LEU A 113 5.99 0.51 -11.46
CA LEU A 113 5.87 -0.32 -10.27
C LEU A 113 4.40 -0.61 -9.98
N MET A 114 3.49 0.37 -10.14
CA MET A 114 2.04 0.15 -9.99
C MET A 114 1.44 -0.88 -10.96
N GLN A 115 2.08 -1.13 -12.11
CA GLN A 115 1.70 -2.23 -13.02
C GLN A 115 2.07 -3.63 -12.49
N LYS A 116 2.92 -3.75 -11.48
CA LYS A 116 3.33 -5.05 -10.92
C LYS A 116 2.24 -5.66 -10.01
N PRO A 117 2.33 -6.97 -9.69
CA PRO A 117 1.49 -7.58 -8.65
C PRO A 117 1.66 -6.87 -7.30
N VAL A 118 0.59 -6.84 -6.49
CA VAL A 118 0.55 -6.10 -5.21
C VAL A 118 1.71 -6.48 -4.29
N HIS A 119 2.02 -7.76 -4.13
CA HIS A 119 3.12 -8.20 -3.28
C HIS A 119 4.49 -7.66 -3.71
N LYS A 120 4.71 -7.40 -5.02
CA LYS A 120 5.96 -6.80 -5.52
C LYS A 120 6.01 -5.30 -5.23
N ILE A 121 4.88 -4.62 -5.37
CA ILE A 121 4.74 -3.20 -5.00
C ILE A 121 5.00 -3.07 -3.49
N TRP A 122 4.35 -3.91 -2.69
CA TRP A 122 4.49 -3.91 -1.23
C TRP A 122 5.94 -4.13 -0.79
N ARG A 123 6.62 -5.15 -1.31
CA ARG A 123 8.05 -5.38 -1.02
C ARG A 123 8.92 -4.19 -1.40
N ALA A 124 8.64 -3.52 -2.52
CA ALA A 124 9.39 -2.33 -2.92
C ALA A 124 9.17 -1.16 -1.95
N ILE A 125 7.93 -0.94 -1.48
CA ILE A 125 7.59 0.06 -0.46
C ILE A 125 8.34 -0.26 0.84
N GLU A 126 8.31 -1.51 1.30
CA GLU A 126 9.05 -1.95 2.49
C GLU A 126 10.55 -1.69 2.33
N ASN A 127 11.15 -2.14 1.23
CA ASN A 127 12.56 -1.94 0.95
C ASN A 127 12.96 -0.46 0.84
N SER A 128 12.13 0.41 0.26
CA SER A 128 12.42 1.86 0.17
C SER A 128 12.46 2.53 1.55
N THR A 129 11.70 1.97 2.50
CA THR A 129 11.64 2.47 3.86
C THR A 129 12.76 1.89 4.71
N ASP A 130 13.08 0.61 4.53
CA ASP A 130 14.14 -0.10 5.24
C ASP A 130 15.54 0.26 4.70
N SER A 131 15.66 0.62 3.41
CA SER A 131 16.91 1.01 2.74
C SER A 131 16.84 2.45 2.20
N THR A 132 17.20 3.41 3.05
CA THR A 132 18.03 4.53 2.57
C THR A 132 18.87 5.07 3.72
N PRO A 133 20.19 4.82 3.72
CA PRO A 133 21.13 5.75 4.32
C PRO A 133 21.14 7.00 3.43
N LEU A 134 20.77 8.16 3.99
CA LEU A 134 20.97 9.58 3.60
C LEU A 134 21.28 10.04 2.14
N GLN A 135 21.78 9.22 1.22
CA GLN A 135 22.24 9.60 -0.13
C GLN A 135 21.11 9.96 -1.11
N GLY A 136 19.98 9.26 -1.10
CA GLY A 136 18.87 9.54 -2.03
C GLY A 136 18.20 10.88 -1.73
N LEU A 137 17.93 11.14 -0.45
CA LEU A 137 17.36 12.40 0.03
C LEU A 137 18.33 13.58 -0.15
N TRP A 138 19.64 13.33 -0.02
CA TRP A 138 20.69 14.31 -0.31
C TRP A 138 20.75 14.66 -1.80
N SER A 139 20.65 13.68 -2.71
CA SER A 139 20.65 13.95 -4.16
C SER A 139 19.41 14.72 -4.64
N TRP A 140 18.26 14.44 -4.02
CA TRP A 140 17.01 15.15 -4.27
C TRP A 140 17.08 16.59 -3.73
N TRP A 141 17.65 16.78 -2.54
CA TRP A 141 17.91 18.10 -1.95
C TRP A 141 18.95 18.89 -2.77
N GLU A 142 20.04 18.27 -3.23
CA GLU A 142 21.02 18.92 -4.11
C GLU A 142 20.42 19.31 -5.47
N SER A 143 19.53 18.49 -6.05
CA SER A 143 18.79 18.87 -7.25
C SER A 143 17.84 20.04 -7.01
N LEU A 144 17.18 20.07 -5.85
CA LEU A 144 16.31 21.18 -5.45
C LEU A 144 17.11 22.49 -5.28
N MET A 145 18.30 22.42 -4.68
CA MET A 145 19.19 23.57 -4.50
C MET A 145 19.82 24.04 -5.81
N ARG A 146 20.04 23.15 -6.79
CA ARG A 146 20.53 23.50 -8.14
C ARG A 146 19.49 24.17 -9.03
N LEU A 147 18.20 24.00 -8.75
CA LEU A 147 17.10 24.57 -9.53
C LEU A 147 16.66 25.97 -9.04
N SER A 148 17.25 26.49 -7.97
CA SER A 148 16.94 27.84 -7.44
C SER A 148 18.16 28.78 -7.53
N PRO A 149 18.36 29.51 -8.64
CA PRO A 149 19.33 30.59 -8.68
C PRO A 149 18.71 31.87 -8.09
N LEU A 150 18.37 31.86 -6.80
CA LEU A 150 18.03 33.09 -6.07
C LEU A 150 18.69 33.11 -4.70
N THR A 151 19.84 33.79 -4.70
CA THR A 151 20.36 34.61 -3.61
C THR A 151 20.61 33.92 -2.26
N SER A 152 21.85 33.47 -2.11
CA SER A 152 22.56 33.42 -0.84
C SER A 152 22.53 34.79 -0.15
N ARG A 153 21.61 34.99 0.81
CA ARG A 153 21.76 35.81 2.04
C ARG A 153 20.44 35.86 2.82
N ALA A 154 20.15 34.80 3.55
CA ALA A 154 19.41 34.84 4.82
C ALA A 154 19.31 33.41 5.37
N PHE A 155 20.22 33.06 6.27
CA PHE A 155 19.91 32.05 7.29
C PHE A 155 18.96 32.71 8.30
N PRO A 156 17.86 32.05 8.68
CA PRO A 156 17.34 32.20 10.03
C PRO A 156 17.41 30.85 10.76
N THR A 157 18.32 30.78 11.72
CA THR A 157 17.99 30.51 13.12
C THR A 157 16.70 29.71 13.36
N CYS A 158 16.71 28.40 13.11
CA CYS A 158 15.69 27.45 13.59
C CYS A 158 16.30 26.07 13.93
N PHE A 159 17.54 26.05 14.41
CA PHE A 159 18.06 24.95 15.24
C PHE A 159 18.74 25.57 16.44
N GLY A 160 17.92 26.09 17.34
CA GLY A 160 18.34 26.46 18.67
C GLY A 160 18.79 25.20 19.42
N SER A 161 20.07 25.18 19.76
CA SER A 161 20.64 24.60 20.98
C SER A 161 20.16 23.21 21.41
N LEU A 162 20.84 22.17 20.92
CA LEU A 162 21.21 21.04 21.77
C LEU A 162 22.72 20.83 21.62
N ARG A 163 23.44 21.65 22.38
CA ARG A 163 24.88 21.58 22.55
C ARG A 163 25.19 20.30 23.33
N LEU A 164 25.65 19.27 22.62
CA LEU A 164 26.49 18.24 23.20
C LEU A 164 27.66 18.92 23.89
N ARG A 165 27.83 18.67 25.19
CA ARG A 165 29.13 18.81 25.85
C ARG A 165 29.43 17.50 26.54
N GLY A 166 30.35 16.74 25.96
CA GLY A 166 30.99 15.61 26.61
C GLY A 166 32.13 16.05 27.51
N THR A 167 32.41 15.14 28.46
CA THR A 167 33.69 14.83 29.13
C THR A 167 34.31 15.86 30.09
N LYS A 168 34.25 15.54 31.39
CA LYS A 168 35.32 14.80 32.09
C LYS A 168 34.71 13.93 33.18
#